data_AF-A0A9W4W9K1-F1
#
_entry.id   AF-A0A9W4W9K1-F1
#
_cell.length_a   1.000
_cell.length_b   1.000
_cell.length_c   1.000
_cell.angle_alpha   90.00
_cell.angle_beta   90.00
_cell.angle_gamma   90.00
#
_symmetry.space_group_name_H-M   'P 1'
#
loop_
_entity.id
_entity.type
_entity.pdbx_description
1 polymer ?
#
loop_
_entity_poly.entity_id
_entity_poly.type
_entity_poly.pdbx_seq_one_letter_code
_entity_poly.pdbx_strand_id
1 'polypeptide(L)'
;MNLNMTLSAGSSTPIENVANAREKLERSPPLWVQVYLQTDVSKSVQWIKRAEAAGCTALVLTVDTPILGNRLSERRSLLAEKELSTKPIASAATVNRILMDARTKQEAKDIADSAGGALINSALTWETTIPFLRSVSSMKILVKGIMSPEDARLAVDYGVDGIVVSNHGGRQLDCVPATLELLPQIAEVVAGKIPVILDGGVRRGSDVFKAIALGADFVLVGRPVLWGLAYDGENGVSAVLNILERELSQTMALAGVCSISEIGRSYLGVTREDGFGIKRL
;
A
#
# COMPACT_ATOMS: atom_id res chain seq x y z
N MET A 1 14.93 13.79 -2.57
CA MET A 1 15.37 12.41 -2.90
C MET A 1 14.62 11.92 -4.13
N ASN A 2 15.24 11.13 -5.00
CA ASN A 2 14.62 10.64 -6.23
C ASN A 2 13.86 9.31 -5.99
N LEU A 3 12.86 9.34 -5.11
CA LEU A 3 12.06 8.16 -4.72
C LEU A 3 10.66 8.21 -5.34
N ASN A 4 10.12 7.05 -5.67
CA ASN A 4 8.75 6.92 -6.18
C ASN A 4 7.74 7.26 -5.09
N MET A 5 6.60 7.82 -5.49
CA MET A 5 5.47 8.09 -4.59
C MET A 5 4.22 7.38 -5.12
N THR A 6 3.51 6.68 -4.22
CA THR A 6 2.16 6.17 -4.48
C THR A 6 1.14 7.10 -3.84
N LEU A 7 0.41 7.86 -4.66
CA LEU A 7 -0.63 8.77 -4.20
C LEU A 7 -1.92 7.99 -3.87
N SER A 8 -2.54 8.24 -2.71
CA SER A 8 -3.81 7.61 -2.35
C SER A 8 -4.99 8.19 -3.15
N ALA A 9 -5.95 7.33 -3.54
CA ALA A 9 -7.27 7.80 -4.00
C ALA A 9 -8.02 8.65 -2.96
N GLY A 10 -7.69 8.50 -1.67
CA GLY A 10 -8.21 9.31 -0.58
C GLY A 10 -7.31 10.49 -0.19
N SER A 11 -6.41 10.94 -1.07
CA SER A 11 -5.53 12.08 -0.83
C SER A 11 -6.33 13.35 -0.52
N SER A 12 -5.87 14.14 0.46
CA SER A 12 -6.39 15.49 0.74
C SER A 12 -5.95 16.54 -0.29
N THR A 13 -5.04 16.16 -1.19
CA THR A 13 -4.51 17.02 -2.25
C THR A 13 -4.89 16.44 -3.62
N PRO A 14 -5.46 17.24 -4.55
CA PRO A 14 -5.76 16.80 -5.90
C PRO A 14 -4.53 16.26 -6.64
N ILE A 15 -4.71 15.22 -7.45
CA ILE A 15 -3.63 14.57 -8.20
C ILE A 15 -2.90 15.55 -9.13
N GLU A 16 -3.62 16.50 -9.71
CA GLU A 16 -3.07 17.53 -10.58
C GLU A 16 -2.09 18.44 -9.83
N ASN A 17 -2.40 18.79 -8.57
CA ASN A 17 -1.50 19.60 -7.74
C ASN A 17 -0.24 18.83 -7.35
N VAL A 18 -0.37 17.52 -7.08
CA VAL A 18 0.79 16.65 -6.79
C VAL A 18 1.66 16.49 -8.04
N ALA A 19 1.06 16.29 -9.21
CA ALA A 19 1.77 16.22 -10.48
C ALA A 19 2.51 17.53 -10.80
N ASN A 20 1.85 18.68 -10.65
CA ASN A 20 2.47 19.99 -10.83
C ASN A 20 3.63 20.26 -9.86
N ALA A 21 3.54 19.76 -8.62
CA ALA A 21 4.64 19.86 -7.66
C ALA A 21 5.82 18.97 -8.08
N ARG A 22 5.54 17.74 -8.55
CA ARG A 22 6.54 16.80 -9.07
C ARG A 22 7.28 17.36 -10.28
N GLU A 23 6.60 18.04 -11.21
CA GLU A 23 7.22 18.62 -12.42
C GLU A 23 8.24 19.73 -12.11
N LYS A 24 8.17 20.34 -10.92
CA LYS A 24 9.13 21.37 -10.49
C LYS A 24 10.44 20.78 -9.94
N LEU A 25 10.51 19.46 -9.76
CA LEU A 25 11.71 18.79 -9.27
C LEU A 25 12.73 18.64 -10.40
N GLU A 26 14.02 18.77 -10.09
CA GLU A 26 15.11 18.55 -11.06
C GLU A 26 15.07 17.14 -11.66
N ARG A 27 14.55 16.16 -10.91
CA ARG A 27 14.25 14.81 -11.37
C ARG A 27 12.81 14.49 -11.01
N SER A 28 12.04 13.99 -11.98
CA SER A 28 10.62 13.67 -11.83
C SER A 28 10.41 12.16 -11.64
N PRO A 29 10.63 11.60 -10.43
CA PRO A 29 10.47 10.17 -10.19
C PRO A 29 9.05 9.72 -10.57
N PRO A 30 8.85 8.48 -11.04
CA PRO A 30 7.52 7.95 -11.35
C PRO A 30 6.50 8.21 -10.25
N LEU A 31 5.32 8.71 -10.64
CA LEU A 31 4.16 8.86 -9.76
C LEU A 31 3.22 7.68 -10.00
N TRP A 32 2.92 6.95 -8.94
CA TRP A 32 1.92 5.87 -8.96
C TRP A 32 0.66 6.37 -8.26
N VAL A 33 -0.49 5.80 -8.60
CA VAL A 33 -1.76 6.12 -7.95
C VAL A 33 -2.39 4.85 -7.40
N GLN A 34 -2.75 4.87 -6.12
CA GLN A 34 -3.56 3.84 -5.51
C GLN A 34 -5.02 4.04 -5.89
N VAL A 35 -5.71 2.95 -6.21
CA VAL A 35 -7.12 2.98 -6.62
C VAL A 35 -7.95 1.95 -5.86
N TYR A 36 -9.17 2.38 -5.51
CA TYR A 36 -10.29 1.51 -5.20
C TYR A 36 -11.30 1.61 -6.33
N LEU A 37 -11.71 0.47 -6.89
CA LEU A 37 -12.85 0.47 -7.79
C LEU A 37 -14.12 0.71 -6.99
N GLN A 38 -14.91 1.65 -7.47
CA GLN A 38 -16.20 2.01 -6.88
C GLN A 38 -17.32 1.15 -7.48
N THR A 39 -18.43 1.02 -6.76
CA THR A 39 -19.62 0.31 -7.25
C THR A 39 -20.14 0.90 -8.57
N ASP A 40 -20.07 2.22 -8.74
CA ASP A 40 -20.19 2.86 -10.05
C ASP A 40 -18.82 2.89 -10.74
N VAL A 41 -18.65 1.96 -11.68
CA VAL A 41 -17.41 1.79 -12.45
C VAL A 41 -17.08 3.04 -13.26
N SER A 42 -18.07 3.81 -13.73
CA SER A 42 -17.83 5.00 -14.55
C SER A 42 -17.03 6.07 -13.80
N LYS A 43 -17.26 6.23 -12.50
CA LYS A 43 -16.49 7.12 -11.62
C LYS A 43 -15.05 6.68 -11.48
N SER A 44 -14.83 5.37 -11.38
CA SER A 44 -13.49 4.77 -11.34
C SER A 44 -12.73 5.04 -12.64
N VAL A 45 -13.40 4.90 -13.79
CA VAL A 45 -12.80 5.22 -15.11
C VAL A 45 -12.42 6.70 -15.19
N GLN A 46 -13.30 7.61 -14.78
CA GLN A 46 -12.99 9.05 -14.77
C GLN A 46 -11.76 9.37 -13.91
N TRP A 47 -11.67 8.76 -12.72
CA TRP A 47 -10.50 8.92 -11.84
C TRP A 47 -9.22 8.37 -12.48
N ILE A 48 -9.27 7.16 -13.05
CA ILE A 48 -8.14 6.53 -13.74
C ILE A 48 -7.65 7.41 -14.90
N LYS A 49 -8.57 7.97 -15.70
CA LYS A 49 -8.22 8.88 -16.81
C LYS A 49 -7.59 10.17 -16.34
N ARG A 50 -8.04 10.73 -15.22
CA ARG A 50 -7.38 11.90 -14.60
C ARG A 50 -5.97 11.57 -14.13
N ALA A 51 -5.76 10.40 -13.54
CA ALA A 51 -4.43 9.98 -13.12
C ALA A 51 -3.48 9.74 -14.30
N GLU A 52 -3.97 9.10 -15.37
CA GLU A 52 -3.21 8.90 -16.62
C GLU A 52 -2.80 10.26 -17.22
N ALA A 53 -3.74 11.21 -17.29
CA ALA A 53 -3.48 12.57 -17.79
C ALA A 53 -2.51 13.37 -16.90
N ALA A 54 -2.47 13.10 -15.59
CA ALA A 54 -1.51 13.68 -14.66
C ALA A 54 -0.12 13.03 -14.73
N GLY A 55 0.12 12.12 -15.68
CA GLY A 55 1.41 11.48 -15.90
C GLY A 55 1.73 10.38 -14.89
N CYS A 56 0.72 9.77 -14.25
CA CYS A 56 0.93 8.57 -13.47
C CYS A 56 1.32 7.39 -14.36
N THR A 57 2.22 6.53 -13.86
CA THR A 57 2.75 5.40 -14.65
C THR A 57 2.19 4.05 -14.21
N ALA A 58 1.57 3.98 -13.02
CA ALA A 58 1.02 2.74 -12.48
C ALA A 58 -0.23 2.98 -11.64
N LEU A 59 -1.18 2.05 -11.77
CA LEU A 59 -2.33 1.83 -10.91
C LEU A 59 -1.97 0.80 -9.83
N VAL A 60 -2.08 1.18 -8.56
CA VAL A 60 -1.94 0.29 -7.41
C VAL A 60 -3.34 -0.10 -6.94
N LEU A 61 -3.91 -1.15 -7.54
CA LEU A 61 -5.23 -1.67 -7.20
C LEU A 61 -5.18 -2.29 -5.81
N THR A 62 -5.95 -1.75 -4.87
CA THR A 62 -6.01 -2.30 -3.50
C THR A 62 -7.16 -3.30 -3.37
N VAL A 63 -6.82 -4.56 -3.06
CA VAL A 63 -7.78 -5.68 -3.01
C VAL A 63 -8.08 -6.18 -1.58
N ASP A 64 -7.33 -5.71 -0.58
CA ASP A 64 -7.48 -6.09 0.84
C ASP A 64 -8.58 -5.32 1.60
N THR A 65 -9.34 -4.47 0.90
CA THR A 65 -10.38 -3.61 1.49
C THR A 65 -11.74 -3.78 0.79
N PRO A 66 -12.28 -5.01 0.60
CA PRO A 66 -13.65 -5.17 0.10
C PRO A 66 -14.67 -4.56 1.07
N ILE A 67 -14.32 -4.55 2.37
CA ILE A 67 -15.01 -3.83 3.45
C ILE A 67 -13.92 -3.16 4.30
N LEU A 68 -14.25 -2.04 4.92
CA LEU A 68 -13.31 -1.32 5.79
C LEU A 68 -13.03 -2.10 7.09
N GLY A 69 -11.76 -2.17 7.51
CA GLY A 69 -11.40 -2.81 8.79
C GLY A 69 -11.94 -2.07 10.02
N ASN A 70 -12.20 -2.81 11.09
CA ASN A 70 -12.73 -2.27 12.35
C ASN A 70 -11.63 -1.66 13.25
N ARG A 71 -11.38 -0.36 13.09
CA ARG A 71 -10.32 0.37 13.80
C ARG A 71 -10.88 1.00 15.07
N LEU A 72 -10.76 0.30 16.20
CA LEU A 72 -11.42 0.67 17.47
C LEU A 72 -11.04 2.07 18.02
N SER A 73 -9.79 2.52 17.81
CA SER A 73 -9.38 3.88 18.19
C SER A 73 -10.14 4.93 17.38
N GLU A 74 -10.23 4.75 16.06
CA GLU A 74 -10.95 5.66 15.15
C GLU A 74 -12.46 5.69 15.47
N ARG A 75 -13.05 4.60 15.99
CA ARG A 75 -14.47 4.58 16.41
C ARG A 75 -14.70 5.35 17.70
N ARG A 76 -13.75 5.28 18.65
CA ARG A 76 -13.83 6.04 19.90
C ARG A 76 -13.67 7.54 19.68
N SER A 77 -12.72 7.96 18.85
CA SER A 77 -12.46 9.39 18.58
C SER A 77 -13.64 10.11 17.93
N LEU A 78 -14.35 9.48 16.99
CA LEU A 78 -15.53 10.09 16.35
C LEU A 78 -16.69 10.30 17.32
N LEU A 79 -16.86 9.41 18.31
CA LEU A 79 -17.88 9.57 19.35
C LEU A 79 -17.55 10.78 20.24
N ALA A 80 -16.28 10.93 20.64
CA ALA A 80 -15.84 12.08 21.41
C ALA A 80 -15.96 13.41 20.63
N GLU A 81 -15.61 13.42 19.34
CA GLU A 81 -15.70 14.63 18.50
C GLU A 81 -17.15 15.03 18.19
N LYS A 82 -18.09 14.07 18.06
CA LYS A 82 -19.53 14.36 17.94
C LYS A 82 -20.12 14.99 19.21
N GLU A 83 -19.58 14.67 20.39
CA GLU A 83 -20.04 15.24 21.66
C GLU A 83 -19.42 16.61 21.98
N LEU A 84 -18.29 16.98 21.34
CA LEU A 84 -17.48 18.14 21.72
C LEU A 84 -17.31 19.22 20.63
N SER A 85 -17.68 19.00 19.36
CA SER A 85 -17.37 19.95 18.28
C SER A 85 -18.60 20.69 17.70
N THR A 86 -18.53 22.02 17.68
CA THR A 86 -19.40 22.93 16.90
C THR A 86 -18.78 23.39 15.58
N LYS A 87 -17.58 22.89 15.22
CA LYS A 87 -16.89 23.26 13.97
C LYS A 87 -17.05 22.17 12.90
N PRO A 88 -17.21 22.55 11.61
CA PRO A 88 -17.32 21.59 10.52
C PRO A 88 -16.05 20.76 10.41
N ILE A 89 -16.21 19.44 10.34
CA ILE A 89 -15.13 18.48 10.20
C ILE A 89 -14.43 18.72 8.85
N ALA A 90 -13.15 19.08 8.86
CA ALA A 90 -12.37 19.36 7.65
C ALA A 90 -12.03 18.11 6.80
N SER A 91 -12.42 16.91 7.25
CA SER A 91 -12.51 15.72 6.40
C SER A 91 -13.87 15.07 6.60
N ALA A 92 -14.80 15.24 5.66
CA ALA A 92 -16.00 14.41 5.63
C ALA A 92 -15.56 12.94 5.69
N ALA A 93 -16.01 12.22 6.72
CA ALA A 93 -15.73 10.78 6.83
C ALA A 93 -16.17 10.11 5.52
N THR A 94 -15.33 9.23 4.96
CA THR A 94 -15.70 8.54 3.73
C THR A 94 -17.00 7.76 3.94
N VAL A 95 -17.82 7.60 2.90
CA VAL A 95 -19.08 6.85 3.00
C VAL A 95 -18.86 5.46 3.62
N ASN A 96 -17.76 4.78 3.23
CA ASN A 96 -17.39 3.48 3.80
C ASN A 96 -17.14 3.55 5.32
N ARG A 97 -16.67 4.70 5.84
CA ARG A 97 -16.49 4.89 7.28
C ARG A 97 -17.81 5.13 7.99
N ILE A 98 -18.71 5.92 7.40
CA ILE A 98 -20.06 6.18 7.92
C ILE A 98 -20.85 4.86 8.00
N LEU A 99 -20.71 4.00 6.98
CA LEU A 99 -21.34 2.69 6.92
C LEU A 99 -20.97 1.79 8.11
N MET A 100 -19.74 1.90 8.64
CA MET A 100 -19.29 1.11 9.79
C MET A 100 -19.96 1.49 11.12
N ASP A 101 -20.59 2.65 11.19
CA ASP A 101 -21.29 3.14 12.38
C ASP A 101 -22.80 2.89 12.32
N ALA A 102 -23.31 2.30 11.22
CA ALA A 102 -24.69 1.88 11.09
C ALA A 102 -25.05 0.83 12.17
N ARG A 103 -26.16 1.03 12.87
CA ARG A 103 -26.63 0.17 13.96
C ARG A 103 -27.70 -0.81 13.51
N THR A 104 -28.38 -0.50 12.40
CA THR A 104 -29.40 -1.37 11.82
C THR A 104 -29.11 -1.67 10.36
N LYS A 105 -29.67 -2.77 9.85
CA LYS A 105 -29.62 -3.11 8.43
C LYS A 105 -30.23 -2.01 7.55
N GLN A 106 -31.28 -1.35 8.03
CA GLN A 106 -31.94 -0.27 7.29
C GLN A 106 -31.04 0.95 7.19
N GLU A 107 -30.42 1.39 8.29
CA GLU A 107 -29.47 2.50 8.28
C GLU A 107 -28.29 2.24 7.34
N ALA A 108 -27.74 1.03 7.36
CA ALA A 108 -26.65 0.64 6.46
C ALA A 108 -27.07 0.74 4.99
N LYS A 109 -28.30 0.31 4.68
CA LYS A 109 -28.88 0.42 3.34
C LYS A 109 -29.06 1.88 2.93
N ASP A 110 -29.63 2.71 3.80
CA ASP A 110 -29.87 4.13 3.51
C ASP A 110 -28.56 4.89 3.24
N ILE A 111 -27.50 4.59 4.01
CA ILE A 111 -26.15 5.13 3.79
C ILE A 111 -25.58 4.66 2.44
N ALA A 112 -25.75 3.38 2.11
CA ALA A 112 -25.26 2.81 0.86
C ALA A 112 -26.00 3.39 -0.36
N ASP A 113 -27.32 3.51 -0.29
CA ASP A 113 -28.15 4.12 -1.34
C ASP A 113 -27.78 5.61 -1.52
N SER A 114 -27.54 6.32 -0.41
CA SER A 114 -27.10 7.73 -0.41
C SER A 114 -25.66 7.92 -0.92
N ALA A 115 -24.87 6.86 -1.01
CA ALA A 115 -23.50 6.92 -1.51
C ALA A 115 -23.42 7.26 -3.00
N GLY A 116 -24.52 7.10 -3.74
CA GLY A 116 -24.59 7.33 -5.18
C GLY A 116 -23.52 6.54 -5.94
N GLY A 117 -23.23 5.30 -5.54
CA GLY A 117 -22.24 4.45 -6.19
C GLY A 117 -20.78 4.70 -5.80
N ALA A 118 -20.49 5.56 -4.81
CA ALA A 118 -19.13 5.88 -4.37
C ALA A 118 -18.51 4.86 -3.38
N LEU A 119 -19.26 3.82 -2.99
CA LEU A 119 -18.77 2.75 -2.14
C LEU A 119 -17.66 1.95 -2.83
N ILE A 120 -16.76 1.38 -2.03
CA ILE A 120 -15.78 0.43 -2.56
C ILE A 120 -16.54 -0.79 -3.09
N ASN A 121 -16.20 -1.22 -4.30
CA ASN A 121 -16.77 -2.40 -4.91
C ASN A 121 -16.17 -3.66 -4.25
N SER A 122 -17.01 -4.43 -3.54
CA SER A 122 -16.63 -5.68 -2.89
C SER A 122 -16.72 -6.91 -3.81
N ALA A 123 -17.14 -6.74 -5.07
CA ALA A 123 -17.39 -7.82 -6.03
C ALA A 123 -16.25 -8.00 -7.04
N LEU A 124 -15.03 -7.56 -6.70
CA LEU A 124 -13.88 -7.68 -7.58
C LEU A 124 -13.46 -9.15 -7.70
N THR A 125 -13.29 -9.63 -8.94
CA THR A 125 -12.70 -10.94 -9.23
C THR A 125 -11.54 -10.79 -10.22
N TRP A 126 -10.65 -11.78 -10.28
CA TRP A 126 -9.52 -11.77 -11.22
C TRP A 126 -10.00 -11.76 -12.68
N GLU A 127 -11.01 -12.58 -12.99
CA GLU A 127 -11.59 -12.82 -14.31
C GLU A 127 -12.12 -11.54 -14.97
N THR A 128 -12.64 -10.63 -14.16
CA THR A 128 -13.35 -9.43 -14.65
C THR A 128 -12.55 -8.17 -14.42
N THR A 129 -11.89 -8.04 -13.26
CA THR A 129 -11.27 -6.79 -12.82
C THR A 129 -10.02 -6.46 -13.61
N ILE A 130 -9.10 -7.42 -13.78
CA ILE A 130 -7.83 -7.17 -14.48
C ILE A 130 -8.05 -6.88 -15.97
N PRO A 131 -8.86 -7.67 -16.72
CA PRO A 131 -9.18 -7.33 -18.11
C PRO A 131 -9.89 -5.98 -18.26
N PHE A 132 -10.79 -5.63 -17.33
CA PHE A 132 -11.43 -4.33 -17.31
C PHE A 132 -10.43 -3.18 -17.14
N LEU A 133 -9.53 -3.25 -16.15
CA LEU A 133 -8.52 -2.20 -15.94
C LEU A 133 -7.61 -2.02 -17.15
N ARG A 134 -7.22 -3.13 -17.80
CA ARG A 134 -6.44 -3.11 -19.04
C ARG A 134 -7.19 -2.47 -20.21
N SER A 135 -8.51 -2.60 -20.28
CA SER A 135 -9.30 -2.01 -21.37
C SER A 135 -9.46 -0.48 -21.23
N VAL A 136 -9.33 0.05 -20.01
CA VAL A 136 -9.55 1.48 -19.72
C VAL A 136 -8.25 2.27 -19.46
N SER A 137 -7.10 1.63 -19.29
CA SER A 137 -5.82 2.32 -19.06
C SER A 137 -4.62 1.57 -19.64
N SER A 138 -3.61 2.34 -20.05
CA SER A 138 -2.30 1.85 -20.50
C SER A 138 -1.27 1.76 -19.36
N MET A 139 -1.59 2.30 -18.18
CA MET A 139 -0.71 2.27 -17.01
C MET A 139 -0.41 0.84 -16.55
N LYS A 140 0.73 0.68 -15.88
CA LYS A 140 1.08 -0.57 -15.21
C LYS A 140 0.07 -0.90 -14.11
N ILE A 141 -0.28 -2.17 -13.93
CA ILE A 141 -1.23 -2.62 -12.91
C ILE A 141 -0.45 -3.37 -11.82
N LEU A 142 -0.39 -2.78 -10.64
CA LEU A 142 0.15 -3.40 -9.42
C LEU A 142 -1.02 -3.81 -8.53
N VAL A 143 -1.05 -5.06 -8.07
CA VAL A 143 -2.10 -5.53 -7.14
C VAL A 143 -1.57 -5.51 -5.72
N LYS A 144 -2.17 -4.66 -4.87
CA LYS A 144 -1.80 -4.48 -3.48
C LYS A 144 -2.77 -5.17 -2.53
N GLY A 145 -2.24 -5.92 -1.59
CA GLY A 145 -3.02 -6.67 -0.61
C GLY A 145 -2.86 -8.18 -0.72
N ILE A 146 -1.83 -8.65 -1.44
CA ILE A 146 -1.57 -10.09 -1.62
C ILE A 146 -0.99 -10.65 -0.31
N MET A 147 -1.64 -11.66 0.24
CA MET A 147 -1.28 -12.30 1.52
C MET A 147 -1.26 -13.83 1.41
N SER A 148 -1.21 -14.38 0.20
CA SER A 148 -1.16 -15.81 -0.06
C SER A 148 -0.31 -16.13 -1.30
N PRO A 149 0.43 -17.25 -1.33
CA PRO A 149 1.10 -17.71 -2.55
C PRO A 149 0.11 -18.02 -3.69
N GLU A 150 -1.10 -18.48 -3.36
CA GLU A 150 -2.15 -18.80 -4.34
C GLU A 150 -2.59 -17.56 -5.12
N ASP A 151 -2.85 -16.44 -4.44
CA ASP A 151 -3.23 -15.18 -5.08
C ASP A 151 -2.05 -14.55 -5.83
N ALA A 152 -0.82 -14.75 -5.36
CA ALA A 152 0.38 -14.33 -6.10
C ALA A 152 0.51 -15.07 -7.44
N ARG A 153 0.19 -16.38 -7.47
CA ARG A 153 0.14 -17.16 -8.71
C ARG A 153 -0.94 -16.64 -9.64
N LEU A 154 -2.14 -16.37 -9.13
CA LEU A 154 -3.23 -15.80 -9.92
C LEU A 154 -2.83 -14.43 -10.51
N ALA A 155 -2.16 -13.58 -9.72
CA ALA A 155 -1.67 -12.30 -10.21
C ALA A 155 -0.76 -12.46 -11.45
N VAL A 156 0.17 -13.41 -11.41
CA VAL A 156 1.02 -13.77 -12.55
C VAL A 156 0.19 -14.32 -13.72
N ASP A 157 -0.70 -15.27 -13.47
CA ASP A 157 -1.52 -15.93 -14.50
C ASP A 157 -2.43 -14.93 -15.23
N TYR A 158 -2.93 -13.91 -14.53
CA TYR A 158 -3.75 -12.82 -15.09
C TYR A 158 -2.93 -11.64 -15.66
N GLY A 159 -1.59 -11.73 -15.65
CA GLY A 159 -0.72 -10.77 -16.31
C GLY A 159 -0.72 -9.38 -15.69
N VAL A 160 -0.79 -9.27 -14.35
CA VAL A 160 -0.53 -7.98 -13.68
C VAL A 160 0.96 -7.65 -13.77
N ASP A 161 1.33 -6.37 -13.66
CA ASP A 161 2.72 -5.92 -13.82
C ASP A 161 3.56 -6.02 -12.54
N GLY A 162 2.95 -6.40 -11.41
CA GLY A 162 3.62 -6.58 -10.11
C GLY A 162 2.62 -6.71 -8.97
N ILE A 163 3.12 -7.12 -7.81
CA ILE A 163 2.30 -7.32 -6.61
C ILE A 163 2.87 -6.56 -5.41
N VAL A 164 2.01 -6.22 -4.46
CA VAL A 164 2.41 -5.71 -3.14
C VAL A 164 1.91 -6.66 -2.06
N VAL A 165 2.86 -7.33 -1.40
CA VAL A 165 2.63 -8.12 -0.19
C VAL A 165 2.30 -7.17 0.95
N SER A 166 1.03 -7.14 1.35
CA SER A 166 0.51 -6.12 2.24
C SER A 166 -0.71 -6.62 3.01
N ASN A 167 -0.74 -6.37 4.31
CA ASN A 167 -1.93 -6.50 5.16
C ASN A 167 -2.55 -5.14 5.50
N HIS A 168 -2.36 -4.16 4.61
CA HIS A 168 -2.79 -2.78 4.81
C HIS A 168 -2.16 -2.10 6.04
N GLY A 169 -0.98 -2.55 6.45
CA GLY A 169 -0.31 -2.10 7.67
C GLY A 169 -1.07 -2.47 8.94
N GLY A 170 -1.74 -3.64 8.96
CA GLY A 170 -2.50 -4.16 10.10
C GLY A 170 -3.80 -3.40 10.37
N ARG A 171 -4.49 -2.94 9.31
CA ARG A 171 -5.68 -2.07 9.42
C ARG A 171 -6.96 -2.67 8.87
N GLN A 172 -6.88 -3.90 8.35
CA GLN A 172 -7.96 -4.60 7.67
C GLN A 172 -8.34 -5.85 8.46
N LEU A 173 -8.00 -7.05 7.99
CA LEU A 173 -8.21 -8.29 8.74
C LEU A 173 -7.13 -8.44 9.81
N ASP A 174 -7.53 -8.58 11.08
CA ASP A 174 -6.63 -8.86 12.19
C ASP A 174 -6.27 -10.36 12.25
N CYS A 175 -5.21 -10.70 12.99
CA CYS A 175 -4.67 -12.06 13.10
C CYS A 175 -4.16 -12.67 11.79
N VAL A 176 -3.87 -11.85 10.78
CA VAL A 176 -3.10 -12.28 9.61
C VAL A 176 -1.60 -12.26 9.93
N PRO A 177 -0.78 -13.09 9.26
CA PRO A 177 0.67 -13.10 9.46
C PRO A 177 1.33 -11.75 9.19
N ALA A 178 2.57 -11.59 9.66
CA ALA A 178 3.39 -10.47 9.21
C ALA A 178 3.70 -10.62 7.72
N THR A 179 3.73 -9.51 6.97
CA THR A 179 4.01 -9.52 5.53
C THR A 179 5.37 -10.16 5.21
N LEU A 180 6.36 -9.96 6.08
CA LEU A 180 7.70 -10.54 5.93
C LEU A 180 7.72 -12.07 6.07
N GLU A 181 6.79 -12.66 6.83
CA GLU A 181 6.71 -14.12 7.02
C GLU A 181 6.19 -14.83 5.77
N LEU A 182 5.31 -14.18 5.02
CA LEU A 182 4.72 -14.72 3.78
C LEU A 182 5.56 -14.44 2.54
N LEU A 183 6.37 -13.38 2.58
CA LEU A 183 7.20 -12.95 1.46
C LEU A 183 8.03 -14.09 0.83
N PRO A 184 8.70 -14.98 1.59
CA PRO A 184 9.53 -16.03 1.00
C PRO A 184 8.77 -16.99 0.08
N GLN A 185 7.56 -17.38 0.48
CA GLN A 185 6.71 -18.32 -0.27
C GLN A 185 6.07 -17.63 -1.47
N ILE A 186 5.66 -16.37 -1.31
CA ILE A 186 5.13 -15.55 -2.39
C ILE A 186 6.20 -15.33 -3.47
N ALA A 187 7.42 -14.94 -3.09
CA ALA A 187 8.51 -14.71 -4.02
C ALA A 187 8.89 -15.98 -4.80
N GLU A 188 8.85 -17.15 -4.14
CA GLU A 188 9.08 -18.45 -4.77
C GLU A 188 8.06 -18.74 -5.89
N VAL A 189 6.78 -18.53 -5.62
CA VAL A 189 5.71 -18.76 -6.61
C VAL A 189 5.74 -17.75 -7.76
N VAL A 190 6.08 -16.49 -7.46
CA VAL A 190 6.26 -15.45 -8.49
C VAL A 190 7.46 -15.74 -9.39
N ALA A 191 8.52 -16.34 -8.84
CA ALA A 191 9.69 -16.82 -9.58
C ALA A 191 10.32 -15.76 -10.51
N GLY A 192 10.35 -14.50 -10.06
CA GLY A 192 10.93 -13.37 -10.81
C GLY A 192 10.17 -12.95 -12.07
N LYS A 193 8.96 -13.48 -12.32
CA LYS A 193 8.16 -13.12 -13.51
C LYS A 193 7.65 -11.68 -13.47
N ILE A 194 7.34 -11.19 -12.27
CA ILE A 194 6.88 -9.82 -12.01
C ILE A 194 7.53 -9.31 -10.71
N PRO A 195 7.70 -8.00 -10.53
CA PRO A 195 8.22 -7.44 -9.29
C PRO A 195 7.34 -7.74 -8.07
N VAL A 196 7.98 -8.08 -6.96
CA VAL A 196 7.37 -8.29 -5.64
C VAL A 196 7.74 -7.13 -4.72
N ILE A 197 6.74 -6.37 -4.31
CA ILE A 197 6.90 -5.22 -3.41
C ILE A 197 6.39 -5.62 -2.03
N LEU A 198 7.03 -5.17 -0.95
CA LEU A 198 6.56 -5.38 0.42
C LEU A 198 6.19 -4.08 1.11
N ASP A 199 5.09 -4.07 1.86
CA ASP A 199 4.83 -3.05 2.89
C ASP A 199 4.50 -3.68 4.25
N GLY A 200 4.31 -2.83 5.27
CA GLY A 200 3.98 -3.28 6.62
C GLY A 200 5.22 -3.45 7.49
N GLY A 201 5.24 -2.81 8.66
CA GLY A 201 6.31 -3.00 9.65
C GLY A 201 7.70 -2.42 9.34
N VAL A 202 8.03 -2.01 8.10
CA VAL A 202 9.36 -1.47 7.74
C VAL A 202 9.67 -0.16 8.49
N ARG A 203 10.65 -0.17 9.40
CA ARG A 203 11.03 1.01 10.21
C ARG A 203 12.53 1.28 10.26
N ARG A 204 13.35 0.31 9.88
CA ARG A 204 14.80 0.41 9.87
C ARG A 204 15.39 -0.01 8.54
N GLY A 205 16.61 0.44 8.26
CA GLY A 205 17.37 -0.03 7.09
C GLY A 205 17.60 -1.55 7.06
N SER A 206 17.77 -2.17 8.24
CA SER A 206 17.86 -3.63 8.36
C SER A 206 16.57 -4.37 7.99
N ASP A 207 15.40 -3.73 8.12
CA ASP A 207 14.14 -4.34 7.71
C ASP A 207 14.05 -4.37 6.18
N VAL A 208 14.51 -3.30 5.53
CA VAL A 208 14.64 -3.23 4.06
C VAL A 208 15.58 -4.32 3.57
N PHE A 209 16.76 -4.46 4.19
CA PHE A 209 17.73 -5.50 3.85
C PHE A 209 17.12 -6.90 3.93
N LYS A 210 16.40 -7.20 5.03
CA LYS A 210 15.74 -8.51 5.21
C LYS A 210 14.65 -8.76 4.15
N ALA A 211 13.83 -7.76 3.84
CA ALA A 211 12.81 -7.89 2.81
C ALA A 211 13.43 -8.21 1.44
N ILE A 212 14.48 -7.48 1.05
CA ILE A 212 15.19 -7.73 -0.21
C ILE A 212 15.81 -9.13 -0.21
N ALA A 213 16.50 -9.51 0.86
CA ALA A 213 17.12 -10.83 1.00
C ALA A 213 16.11 -11.99 0.91
N LEU A 214 14.85 -11.77 1.29
CA LEU A 214 13.79 -12.77 1.23
C LEU A 214 13.05 -12.81 -0.12
N GLY A 215 13.30 -11.86 -1.02
CA GLY A 215 12.80 -11.86 -2.39
C GLY A 215 11.89 -10.68 -2.77
N ALA A 216 11.88 -9.60 -2.00
CA ALA A 216 11.25 -8.34 -2.45
C ALA A 216 12.20 -7.54 -3.36
N ASP A 217 11.67 -6.95 -4.42
CA ASP A 217 12.39 -6.00 -5.28
C ASP A 217 12.37 -4.58 -4.68
N PHE A 218 11.29 -4.23 -3.97
CA PHE A 218 11.09 -2.92 -3.36
C PHE A 218 10.36 -3.02 -2.02
N VAL A 219 10.51 -1.99 -1.19
CA VAL A 219 9.69 -1.80 0.01
C VAL A 219 8.94 -0.47 -0.03
N LEU A 220 7.72 -0.44 0.50
CA LEU A 220 6.95 0.78 0.70
C LEU A 220 6.89 1.13 2.19
N VAL A 221 6.94 2.43 2.49
CA VAL A 221 6.81 2.97 3.84
C VAL A 221 5.58 3.88 3.91
N GLY A 222 4.63 3.52 4.77
CA GLY A 222 3.40 4.29 4.98
C GLY A 222 3.54 5.28 6.13
N ARG A 223 3.18 4.83 7.34
CA ARG A 223 3.17 5.69 8.53
C ARG A 223 4.48 6.46 8.82
N PRO A 224 5.71 5.93 8.57
CA PRO A 224 6.97 6.70 8.63
C PRO A 224 6.89 8.08 7.99
N VAL A 225 6.36 8.13 6.78
CA VAL A 225 6.21 9.37 6.01
C VAL A 225 5.24 10.32 6.71
N LEU A 226 4.12 9.81 7.25
CA LEU A 226 3.13 10.63 7.96
C LEU A 226 3.69 11.23 9.26
N TRP A 227 4.51 10.48 10.01
CA TRP A 227 5.13 11.01 11.22
C TRP A 227 6.17 12.08 10.91
N GLY A 228 6.97 11.89 9.85
CA GLY A 228 7.89 12.92 9.36
C GLY A 228 7.13 14.18 8.93
N LEU A 229 6.04 14.01 8.18
CA LEU A 229 5.20 15.12 7.74
C LEU A 229 4.63 15.91 8.93
N ALA A 230 4.16 15.22 9.97
CA ALA A 230 3.62 15.84 11.18
C ALA A 230 4.69 16.56 12.02
N TYR A 231 5.95 16.12 11.95
CA TYR A 231 7.06 16.71 12.68
C TYR A 231 7.54 18.03 12.06
N ASP A 232 7.85 18.03 10.76
CA ASP A 232 8.42 19.20 10.07
C ASP A 232 8.15 19.20 8.56
N GLY A 233 6.91 18.86 8.17
CA GLY A 233 6.49 18.94 6.77
C GLY A 233 7.40 18.16 5.81
N GLU A 234 7.81 18.79 4.72
CA GLU A 234 8.73 18.23 3.72
C GLU A 234 10.09 17.83 4.31
N ASN A 235 10.65 18.65 5.21
CA ASN A 235 11.94 18.37 5.85
C ASN A 235 11.86 17.13 6.73
N GLY A 236 10.75 16.96 7.46
CA GLY A 236 10.53 15.79 8.29
C GLY A 236 10.33 14.51 7.47
N VAL A 237 9.60 14.56 6.36
CA VAL A 237 9.52 13.45 5.40
C VAL A 237 10.92 13.12 4.86
N SER A 238 11.69 14.14 4.50
CA SER A 238 13.05 13.98 4.00
C SER A 238 13.98 13.34 5.03
N ALA A 239 13.89 13.75 6.29
CA ALA A 239 14.67 13.19 7.38
C ALA A 239 14.38 11.70 7.58
N VAL A 240 13.11 11.29 7.59
CA VAL A 240 12.72 9.88 7.75
C VAL A 240 13.32 9.00 6.64
N LEU A 241 13.22 9.44 5.39
CA LEU A 241 13.71 8.68 4.25
C LEU A 241 15.24 8.63 4.20
N ASN A 242 15.92 9.74 4.51
CA ASN A 242 17.39 9.77 4.64
C ASN A 242 17.90 8.85 5.76
N ILE A 243 17.17 8.76 6.89
CA ILE A 243 17.52 7.83 7.97
C ILE A 243 17.44 6.38 7.48
N LEU A 244 16.35 6.01 6.80
CA LEU A 244 16.18 4.65 6.25
C LEU A 244 17.26 4.30 5.23
N GLU A 245 17.60 5.22 4.33
CA GLU A 245 18.67 5.06 3.35
C GLU A 245 20.02 4.84 4.03
N ARG A 246 20.38 5.69 4.99
CA ARG A 246 21.65 5.59 5.73
C ARG A 246 21.74 4.30 6.53
N GLU A 247 20.66 3.90 7.20
CA GLU A 247 20.64 2.63 7.94
C GLU A 247 20.76 1.43 7.00
N LEU A 248 20.16 1.48 5.80
CA LEU A 248 20.29 0.41 4.81
C LEU A 248 21.74 0.32 4.34
N SER A 249 22.33 1.45 3.96
CA SER A 249 23.75 1.53 3.58
C SER A 249 24.67 1.01 4.67
N GLN A 250 24.44 1.39 5.94
CA GLN A 250 25.19 0.88 7.09
C GLN A 250 25.02 -0.63 7.26
N THR A 251 23.79 -1.15 7.12
CA THR A 251 23.52 -2.59 7.21
C THR A 251 24.24 -3.35 6.11
N MET A 252 24.20 -2.88 4.86
CA MET A 252 24.91 -3.49 3.73
C MET A 252 26.42 -3.52 3.97
N ALA A 253 27.01 -2.41 4.41
CA ALA A 253 28.43 -2.33 4.70
C ALA A 253 28.86 -3.32 5.79
N LEU A 254 28.09 -3.43 6.88
CA LEU A 254 28.35 -4.38 7.97
C LEU A 254 28.11 -5.83 7.58
N ALA A 255 27.20 -6.08 6.63
CA ALA A 255 26.96 -7.42 6.06
C ALA A 255 27.99 -7.81 4.99
N GLY A 256 28.89 -6.88 4.59
CA GLY A 256 29.88 -7.12 3.55
C GLY A 256 29.30 -7.09 2.12
N VAL A 257 28.22 -6.33 1.90
CA VAL A 257 27.51 -6.22 0.63
C VAL A 257 27.71 -4.83 0.02
N CYS A 258 28.10 -4.78 -1.26
CA CYS A 258 28.41 -3.53 -1.97
C CYS A 258 27.31 -3.07 -2.93
N SER A 259 26.35 -3.93 -3.25
CA SER A 259 25.23 -3.61 -4.15
C SER A 259 23.92 -4.29 -3.71
N ILE A 260 22.77 -3.72 -4.10
CA ILE A 260 21.46 -4.30 -3.75
C ILE A 260 21.30 -5.71 -4.33
N SER A 261 21.82 -5.95 -5.54
CA SER A 261 21.77 -7.26 -6.22
C SER A 261 22.55 -8.38 -5.53
N GLU A 262 23.49 -8.04 -4.64
CA GLU A 262 24.24 -9.02 -3.84
C GLU A 262 23.47 -9.47 -2.60
N ILE A 263 22.41 -8.75 -2.19
CA ILE A 263 21.61 -9.10 -1.03
C ILE A 263 20.83 -10.39 -1.33
N GLY A 264 20.92 -11.37 -0.43
CA GLY A 264 20.24 -12.65 -0.59
C GLY A 264 20.06 -13.41 0.72
N ARG A 265 19.37 -14.57 0.65
CA ARG A 265 19.03 -15.38 1.82
C ARG A 265 20.23 -15.87 2.62
N SER A 266 21.39 -16.02 1.99
CA SER A 266 22.65 -16.45 2.63
C SER A 266 23.15 -15.50 3.73
N TYR A 267 22.70 -14.24 3.74
CA TYR A 267 23.00 -13.24 4.77
C TYR A 267 22.05 -13.31 5.97
N LEU A 268 21.02 -14.15 5.90
CA LEU A 268 20.02 -14.28 6.95
C LEU A 268 20.21 -15.57 7.74
N GLY A 269 19.84 -15.50 9.02
CA GLY A 269 19.75 -16.65 9.90
C GLY A 269 18.40 -16.70 10.59
N VAL A 270 17.95 -17.91 10.89
CA VAL A 270 16.79 -18.19 11.73
C VAL A 270 17.25 -18.76 13.06
N THR A 271 16.65 -18.27 14.13
CA THR A 271 16.81 -18.87 15.46
C THR A 271 16.32 -20.31 15.40
N ARG A 272 17.10 -21.26 15.94
CA ARG A 272 16.65 -22.65 16.04
C ARG A 272 15.50 -22.75 17.04
N GLU A 273 14.43 -23.44 16.67
CA GLU A 273 13.29 -23.67 17.56
C GLU A 273 13.60 -24.73 18.64
N ASP A 274 14.57 -25.61 18.40
CA ASP A 274 14.87 -26.79 19.22
C ASP A 274 16.27 -26.78 19.87
N GLY A 275 16.98 -25.65 19.88
CA GLY A 275 18.32 -25.58 20.50
C GLY A 275 18.96 -24.18 20.55
N PHE A 276 20.19 -24.13 21.07
CA PHE A 276 21.01 -22.91 21.10
C PHE A 276 21.70 -22.68 19.75
N GLY A 277 21.54 -21.50 19.16
CA GLY A 277 22.25 -21.05 17.97
C GLY A 277 21.36 -20.58 16.81
N ILE A 278 22.01 -20.12 15.74
CA ILE A 278 21.37 -19.60 14.52
C ILE A 278 21.66 -20.59 13.38
N LYS A 279 20.62 -21.02 12.65
CA LYS A 279 20.75 -21.76 11.40
C LYS A 279 20.68 -20.77 10.24
N ARG A 280 21.51 -20.92 9.20
CA ARG A 280 21.33 -20.16 7.96
C ARG A 280 19.99 -20.52 7.31
N LEU A 281 19.31 -19.51 6.76
CA LEU A 281 18.11 -19.68 5.94
C LEU A 281 18.42 -20.39 4.62
#